data_AF-A0A7J6Q5T6-F1
#
_entry.id   AF-A0A7J6Q5T6-F1
#
_cell.length_a   1.000
_cell.length_b   1.000
_cell.length_c   1.000
_cell.angle_alpha   90.00
_cell.angle_beta   90.00
_cell.angle_gamma   90.00
#
_symmetry.space_group_name_H-M   'P 1'
#
loop_
_entity.id
_entity.type
_entity.pdbx_description
1 polymer ?
#
loop_
_entity_poly.entity_id
_entity_poly.type
_entity_poly.pdbx_seq_one_letter_code
_entity_poly.pdbx_strand_id
1 'polypeptide(L)'
;KNRAAMKTVTRDRPSFFKFFTSLGPNYPIPEWLELPDDEDSEDDEDELERLHMLMADDWERAEMLKDNIIPHAIRWYTGEACPDDEVSEYTIADDDEEEVDDESAAIAMAEANF
;
A
#
# COMPACT_ATOMS: atom_id res chain seq x y z
N LYS A 1 43.67 -17.24 -0.53
CA LYS A 1 42.36 -17.01 -1.20
C LYS A 1 41.88 -15.61 -0.78
N ASN A 2 42.09 -14.59 -1.61
CA ASN A 2 41.59 -13.23 -1.33
C ASN A 2 40.10 -13.18 -1.65
N ARG A 3 39.26 -13.08 -0.61
CA ARG A 3 37.84 -12.78 -0.77
C ARG A 3 37.73 -11.28 -0.93
N ALA A 4 37.61 -10.79 -2.17
CA ALA A 4 37.27 -9.41 -2.41
C ALA A 4 35.94 -9.11 -1.71
N ALA A 5 35.93 -8.16 -0.78
CA ALA A 5 34.71 -7.72 -0.12
C ALA A 5 33.80 -7.09 -1.18
N MET A 6 32.60 -7.66 -1.37
CA MET A 6 31.57 -7.08 -2.23
C MET A 6 31.21 -5.70 -1.65
N LYS A 7 31.43 -4.65 -2.44
CA LYS A 7 31.02 -3.29 -2.07
C LYS A 7 29.53 -3.14 -2.37
N THR A 8 28.74 -2.80 -1.37
CA THR A 8 27.32 -2.47 -1.54
C THR A 8 27.16 -0.98 -1.83
N VAL A 9 26.18 -0.62 -2.65
CA VAL A 9 25.84 0.77 -2.99
C VAL A 9 24.42 1.04 -2.51
N THR A 10 24.24 2.07 -1.70
CA THR A 10 22.93 2.56 -1.29
C THR A 10 22.33 3.38 -2.42
N ARG A 11 21.02 3.22 -2.68
CA ARG A 11 20.27 3.98 -3.68
C ARG A 11 18.98 4.47 -3.06
N ASP A 12 18.57 5.70 -3.38
CA ASP A 12 17.25 6.18 -3.01
C ASP A 12 16.15 5.38 -3.72
N ARG A 13 15.03 5.20 -3.03
CA ARG A 13 13.87 4.44 -3.51
C ARG A 13 12.58 5.07 -2.98
N PRO A 14 11.49 5.04 -3.76
CA PRO A 14 10.17 5.33 -3.22
C PRO A 14 9.86 4.32 -2.11
N SER A 15 9.37 4.82 -0.98
CA SER A 15 9.07 4.01 0.21
C SER A 15 7.95 4.65 0.99
N PHE A 16 7.01 3.84 1.48
CA PHE A 16 5.97 4.29 2.39
C PHE A 16 6.56 4.96 3.64
N PHE A 17 7.70 4.48 4.14
CA PHE A 17 8.32 4.99 5.36
C PHE A 17 8.83 6.43 5.26
N LYS A 18 8.93 6.98 4.03
CA LYS A 18 9.21 8.41 3.82
C LYS A 18 8.14 9.31 4.46
N PHE A 19 6.91 8.80 4.65
CA PHE A 19 5.80 9.45 5.39
C PHE A 19 6.17 9.85 6.83
N PHE A 20 7.12 9.17 7.47
CA PHE A 20 7.52 9.50 8.85
C PHE A 20 8.59 10.60 8.93
N THR A 21 8.89 11.26 7.80
CA THR A 21 9.86 12.37 7.76
C THR A 21 9.13 13.66 8.08
N SER A 22 9.60 14.42 9.06
CA SER A 22 8.97 15.69 9.43
C SER A 22 9.16 16.74 8.35
N LEU A 23 8.06 17.32 7.88
CA LEU A 23 8.03 18.45 6.96
C LEU A 23 7.61 19.73 7.69
N GLY A 24 8.20 20.86 7.33
CA GLY A 24 7.81 22.17 7.85
C GLY A 24 8.92 23.21 7.73
N PRO A 25 8.63 24.48 8.01
CA PRO A 25 9.56 25.59 7.79
C PRO A 25 10.82 25.55 8.66
N ASN A 26 10.81 24.74 9.73
CA ASN A 26 11.96 24.55 10.62
C ASN A 26 12.71 23.22 10.35
N TYR A 27 12.26 22.44 9.37
CA TYR A 27 12.86 21.16 9.00
C TYR A 27 13.44 21.25 7.59
N PRO A 28 14.64 20.71 7.34
CA PRO A 28 15.19 20.69 5.99
C PRO A 28 14.31 19.84 5.08
N ILE A 29 14.08 20.30 3.86
CA ILE A 29 13.44 19.49 2.83
C ILE A 29 14.40 18.33 2.50
N PRO A 30 13.94 17.06 2.57
CA PRO A 30 14.82 15.93 2.29
C PRO A 30 15.27 15.90 0.83
N GLU A 31 16.56 15.70 0.57
CA GLU A 31 17.14 15.65 -0.80
C GLU A 31 16.46 14.61 -1.71
N TRP A 32 15.96 13.50 -1.15
CA TRP A 32 15.24 12.48 -1.93
C TRP A 32 13.83 12.90 -2.36
N LEU A 33 13.36 14.03 -1.87
CA LEU A 33 12.07 14.63 -2.18
C LEU A 33 12.21 15.68 -3.30
N GLU A 34 13.44 15.97 -3.74
CA GLU A 34 13.72 16.72 -4.96
C GLU A 34 13.10 15.99 -6.16
N LEU A 35 12.14 16.64 -6.82
CA LEU A 35 11.56 16.16 -8.06
C LEU A 35 12.67 16.16 -9.14
N PRO A 36 12.76 15.12 -10.00
CA PRO A 36 13.87 14.94 -10.93
C PRO A 36 14.09 16.03 -12.00
N ASP A 37 13.33 17.13 -12.00
CA ASP A 37 13.40 18.19 -13.03
C ASP A 37 13.83 19.58 -12.51
N ASP A 38 14.14 19.75 -11.22
CA ASP A 38 14.35 21.09 -10.61
C ASP A 38 15.75 21.29 -9.99
N GLU A 39 16.83 20.86 -10.68
CA GLU A 39 18.21 21.13 -10.23
C GLU A 39 18.63 22.63 -10.30
N ASP A 40 17.77 23.54 -10.78
CA ASP A 40 18.14 24.94 -11.14
C ASP A 40 17.29 26.06 -10.49
N SER A 41 16.35 25.78 -9.58
CA SER A 41 15.59 26.85 -8.91
C SER A 41 16.33 27.35 -7.65
N GLU A 42 17.15 28.40 -7.79
CA GLU A 42 17.78 29.11 -6.67
C GLU A 42 16.83 30.11 -5.96
N ASP A 43 15.52 30.08 -6.25
CA ASP A 43 14.55 31.00 -5.65
C ASP A 43 13.90 30.41 -4.39
N ASP A 44 14.09 31.08 -3.26
CA ASP A 44 13.53 30.70 -1.95
C ASP A 44 11.97 30.65 -1.98
N GLU A 45 11.33 31.41 -2.89
CA GLU A 45 9.87 31.43 -3.04
C GLU A 45 9.33 30.12 -3.65
N ASP A 46 10.06 29.56 -4.63
CA ASP A 46 9.72 28.28 -5.27
C ASP A 46 9.88 27.10 -4.28
N GLU A 47 10.89 27.15 -3.40
CA GLU A 47 11.11 26.12 -2.37
C GLU A 47 9.97 26.08 -1.34
N LEU A 48 9.47 27.25 -0.92
CA LEU A 48 8.37 27.35 0.04
C LEU A 48 7.04 26.85 -0.54
N GLU A 49 6.74 27.16 -1.81
CA GLU A 49 5.54 26.68 -2.48
C GLU A 49 5.58 25.14 -2.63
N ARG A 50 6.73 24.57 -3.00
CA ARG A 50 6.91 23.11 -3.06
C ARG A 50 6.71 22.44 -1.71
N LEU A 51 7.30 22.98 -0.65
CA LEU A 51 7.12 22.46 0.71
C LEU A 51 5.63 22.45 1.09
N HIS A 52 4.89 23.49 0.71
CA HIS A 52 3.46 23.57 0.96
C HIS A 52 2.67 22.48 0.20
N MET A 53 2.99 22.23 -1.07
CA MET A 53 2.38 21.13 -1.84
C MET A 53 2.64 19.76 -1.20
N LEU A 54 3.88 19.52 -0.77
CA LEU A 54 4.29 18.28 -0.12
C LEU A 54 3.59 18.05 1.22
N MET A 55 3.46 19.11 2.02
CA MET A 55 2.72 19.06 3.28
C MET A 55 1.22 18.83 3.05
N ALA A 56 0.64 19.39 1.98
CA ALA A 56 -0.75 19.16 1.63
C ALA A 56 -1.02 17.69 1.24
N ASP A 57 -0.14 17.10 0.43
CA ASP A 57 -0.22 15.67 0.06
C ASP A 57 0.00 14.75 1.28
N ASP A 58 0.95 15.05 2.16
CA ASP A 58 1.16 14.28 3.40
C ASP A 58 -0.06 14.35 4.34
N TRP A 59 -0.67 15.54 4.44
CA TRP A 59 -1.90 15.75 5.21
C TRP A 59 -3.08 14.96 4.63
N GLU A 60 -3.28 14.99 3.31
CA GLU A 60 -4.35 14.22 2.64
C GLU A 60 -4.20 12.71 2.90
N ARG A 61 -2.97 12.19 2.77
CA ARG A 61 -2.67 10.77 3.08
C ARG A 61 -2.92 10.45 4.55
N ALA A 62 -2.58 11.35 5.46
CA ALA A 62 -2.85 11.19 6.89
C ALA A 62 -4.35 11.21 7.22
N GLU A 63 -5.13 12.08 6.57
CA GLU A 63 -6.59 12.11 6.71
C GLU A 63 -7.24 10.82 6.19
N MET A 64 -6.78 10.31 5.04
CA MET A 64 -7.23 9.01 4.53
C MET A 64 -6.96 7.88 5.52
N LEU A 65 -5.77 7.85 6.13
CA LEU A 65 -5.45 6.90 7.19
C LEU A 65 -6.38 7.05 8.41
N LYS A 66 -6.56 8.29 8.88
CA LYS A 66 -7.31 8.62 10.10
C LYS A 66 -8.81 8.38 9.96
N ASP A 67 -9.41 8.83 8.87
CA ASP A 67 -10.86 8.89 8.71
C ASP A 67 -11.42 7.69 7.92
N ASN A 68 -10.61 7.05 7.06
CA ASN A 68 -11.07 5.92 6.23
C ASN A 68 -10.39 4.59 6.57
N ILE A 69 -9.06 4.51 6.54
CA ILE A 69 -8.34 3.23 6.64
C ILE A 69 -8.42 2.66 8.06
N ILE A 70 -8.04 3.42 9.09
CA ILE A 70 -8.00 2.93 10.47
C ILE A 70 -9.41 2.55 10.97
N PRO A 71 -10.47 3.37 10.80
CA PRO A 71 -11.80 3.04 11.30
C PRO A 71 -12.48 1.88 10.55
N HIS A 72 -12.14 1.68 9.27
CA HIS A 72 -12.76 0.68 8.40
C HIS A 72 -11.76 -0.36 7.90
N ALA A 73 -10.73 -0.68 8.69
CA ALA A 73 -9.62 -1.54 8.29
C ALA A 73 -10.06 -2.89 7.72
N ILE A 74 -11.13 -3.49 8.26
CA ILE A 74 -11.68 -4.76 7.77
C ILE A 74 -12.20 -4.60 6.33
N ARG A 75 -12.94 -3.53 6.03
CA ARG A 75 -13.49 -3.30 4.68
C ARG A 75 -12.39 -3.05 3.65
N TRP A 76 -11.32 -2.38 4.06
CA TRP A 76 -10.13 -2.20 3.21
C TRP A 76 -9.34 -3.51 3.04
N TYR A 77 -9.27 -4.35 4.08
CA TYR A 77 -8.64 -5.67 4.01
C TYR A 77 -9.41 -6.63 3.10
N THR A 78 -10.75 -6.64 3.17
CA THR A 78 -11.61 -7.50 2.34
C THR A 78 -11.82 -6.95 0.94
N GLY A 79 -11.42 -5.71 0.67
CA GLY A 79 -11.68 -5.02 -0.60
C GLY A 79 -13.09 -4.45 -0.74
N GLU A 80 -13.99 -4.59 0.25
CA GLU A 80 -15.35 -4.02 0.24
C GLU A 80 -15.34 -2.48 0.10
N ALA A 81 -14.29 -1.82 0.61
CA ALA A 81 -14.13 -0.36 0.48
C ALA A 81 -13.41 0.07 -0.81
N CYS A 82 -12.95 -0.87 -1.63
CA CYS A 82 -12.30 -0.56 -2.90
C CYS A 82 -13.39 -0.20 -3.94
N PRO A 83 -13.20 0.86 -4.76
CA PRO A 83 -14.15 1.20 -5.81
C PRO A 83 -14.39 0.03 -6.76
N ASP A 84 -15.64 -0.18 -7.18
CA ASP A 84 -16.04 -1.28 -8.08
C ASP A 84 -15.29 -1.27 -9.43
N ASP A 85 -14.69 -0.14 -9.82
CA ASP A 85 -13.89 0.00 -11.05
C ASP A 85 -12.41 -0.42 -10.86
N GLU A 86 -11.96 -0.69 -9.64
CA GLU A 86 -10.57 -1.10 -9.30
C GLU A 86 -10.46 -2.60 -8.91
N VAL A 87 -11.57 -3.31 -8.74
CA VAL A 87 -11.61 -4.77 -8.56
C VAL A 87 -11.36 -5.50 -9.89
N SER A 88 -10.14 -5.37 -10.41
CA SER A 88 -9.66 -6.14 -11.55
C SER A 88 -8.45 -6.98 -11.14
N GLU A 89 -8.61 -8.30 -11.27
CA GLU A 89 -7.54 -9.32 -11.40
C GLU A 89 -6.94 -9.99 -10.16
N TYR A 90 -7.51 -9.84 -8.95
CA TYR A 90 -7.09 -10.63 -7.78
C TYR A 90 -8.22 -11.33 -7.01
N THR A 91 -9.37 -11.59 -7.65
CA THR A 91 -10.29 -12.59 -7.10
C THR A 91 -9.61 -13.95 -7.19
N ILE A 92 -9.09 -14.43 -6.06
CA ILE A 92 -8.72 -15.82 -5.86
C ILE A 92 -9.95 -16.62 -6.26
N ALA A 93 -9.82 -17.41 -7.32
CA ALA A 93 -10.81 -18.42 -7.67
C ALA A 93 -10.93 -19.32 -6.43
N ASP A 94 -12.08 -19.20 -5.77
CA ASP A 94 -12.54 -20.12 -4.75
C ASP A 94 -12.77 -21.47 -5.43
N ASP A 95 -11.69 -22.25 -5.53
CA ASP A 95 -11.73 -23.64 -5.96
C ASP A 95 -12.21 -24.47 -4.76
N ASP A 96 -13.48 -24.27 -4.42
CA ASP A 96 -14.24 -25.09 -3.49
C ASP A 96 -14.51 -26.45 -4.18
N GLU A 97 -13.45 -27.27 -4.31
CA GLU A 97 -13.59 -28.70 -4.50
C GLU A 97 -14.21 -29.27 -3.21
N GLU A 98 -15.54 -29.24 -3.12
CA GLU A 98 -16.29 -29.95 -2.08
C GLU A 98 -15.98 -31.46 -2.18
N GLU A 99 -15.03 -31.96 -1.39
CA GLU A 99 -14.91 -33.37 -1.04
C GLU A 99 -16.19 -33.78 -0.31
N VAL A 100 -17.13 -34.35 -1.07
CA VAL A 100 -18.29 -35.06 -0.53
C VAL A 100 -17.82 -36.26 0.29
N ASP A 101 -17.90 -36.14 1.62
CA ASP A 101 -17.65 -37.21 2.57
C ASP A 101 -18.61 -38.39 2.32
N ASP A 102 -18.02 -39.55 1.98
CA ASP A 102 -18.67 -40.78 1.49
C ASP A 102 -19.68 -41.39 2.50
N GLU A 103 -19.74 -40.90 3.74
CA GLU A 103 -20.75 -41.30 4.73
C GLU A 103 -22.14 -40.71 4.47
N SER A 104 -22.24 -39.56 3.78
CA SER A 104 -23.52 -38.89 3.47
C SER A 104 -24.33 -39.65 2.41
N ALA A 105 -23.67 -40.22 1.41
CA ALA A 105 -24.31 -40.94 0.30
C ALA A 105 -24.95 -42.26 0.75
N ALA A 106 -24.38 -42.93 1.76
CA ALA A 106 -24.91 -44.17 2.30
C ALA A 106 -26.25 -43.97 3.05
N ILE A 107 -26.41 -42.81 3.70
CA ILE A 107 -27.64 -42.49 4.46
C ILE A 107 -28.79 -42.16 3.50
N ALA A 108 -28.54 -41.41 2.42
CA ALA A 108 -29.55 -41.06 1.42
C ALA A 108 -30.09 -42.29 0.65
N MET A 109 -29.24 -43.29 0.38
CA MET A 109 -29.65 -44.55 -0.27
C MET A 109 -30.51 -45.44 0.64
N ALA A 110 -30.37 -45.33 1.96
CA ALA A 110 -31.14 -46.12 2.92
C ALA A 110 -32.57 -45.59 3.08
N GLU A 111 -32.76 -44.26 3.03
CA GLU A 111 -34.10 -43.65 3.13
C GLU A 111 -34.93 -43.77 1.86
N ALA A 112 -34.32 -43.98 0.69
CA ALA A 112 -35.04 -44.18 -0.56
C ALA A 112 -35.67 -45.59 -0.73
N ASN A 113 -35.42 -46.52 0.21
CA ASN A 113 -35.88 -47.90 0.16
C ASN A 113 -36.91 -48.27 1.25
N PHE A 114 -37.55 -47.28 1.89
CA PHE A 114 -38.69 -47.48 2.79
C PHE A 114 -39.93 -46.69 2.34
#